data_AF-A0A2G2C5Q3-F1
#
_entry.id   AF-A0A2G2C5Q3-F1
#
_cell.length_a   1.000
_cell.length_b   1.000
_cell.length_c   1.000
_cell.angle_alpha   90.00
_cell.angle_beta   90.00
_cell.angle_gamma   90.00
#
_symmetry.space_group_name_H-M   'P 1'
#
loop_
_entity.id
_entity.type
_entity.pdbx_description
1 polymer ?
#
loop_
_entity_poly.entity_id
_entity_poly.type
_entity_poly.pdbx_seq_one_letter_code
_entity_poly.pdbx_strand_id
1 'polypeptide(L)' 'MSLYAKETHIRLSKAIGFALTLGTSKAWEGLSLILVARLSKAERAALAYSALISLDDETAYRTASVALFGVMNGEALQ' A
#
# COMPACT_ATOMS: atom_id res chain seq x y z
N MET A 1 7.77 16.58 -16.40
CA MET A 1 6.57 16.17 -15.64
C MET A 1 5.58 15.55 -16.62
N SER A 2 4.89 14.46 -16.25
CA SER A 2 3.94 13.78 -17.14
C SER A 2 2.83 14.75 -17.57
N LEU A 3 2.57 14.84 -18.88
CA LEU A 3 1.53 15.70 -19.46
C LEU A 3 0.10 15.27 -19.06
N TYR A 4 -0.08 14.03 -18.61
CA TYR A 4 -1.39 13.40 -18.42
C TYR A 4 -1.69 13.02 -16.96
N ALA A 5 -0.69 13.04 -16.08
CA ALA A 5 -0.89 12.65 -14.69
C ALA A 5 -1.41 13.82 -13.85
N LYS A 6 -2.45 13.59 -13.05
CA LYS A 6 -2.92 14.59 -12.09
C LYS A 6 -1.81 14.89 -11.08
N GLU A 7 -1.74 16.14 -10.62
CA GLU A 7 -0.72 16.56 -9.66
C GLU A 7 -0.74 15.72 -8.37
N THR A 8 -1.94 15.34 -7.91
CA THR A 8 -2.12 14.43 -6.76
C THR A 8 -1.46 13.07 -6.98
N HIS A 9 -1.58 12.50 -8.19
CA HIS A 9 -0.96 11.23 -8.53
C HIS A 9 0.56 11.35 -8.62
N ILE A 10 1.09 12.45 -9.18
CA ILE A 10 2.54 12.70 -9.23
C ILE A 10 3.13 12.82 -7.82
N ARG A 11 2.46 13.54 -6.91
CA ARG A 11 2.88 13.67 -5.51
C ARG A 11 2.85 12.32 -4.79
N LEU A 12 1.84 11.48 -5.07
CA LEU A 12 1.79 10.13 -4.52
C LEU A 12 2.96 9.26 -5.02
N SER A 13 3.28 9.27 -6.31
CA SER A 13 4.39 8.49 -6.86
C SER A 13 5.72 8.84 -6.17
N LYS A 14 5.94 10.11 -5.82
CA LYS A 14 7.10 10.54 -5.03
C LYS A 14 7.09 9.97 -3.61
N ALA A 15 5.94 9.95 -2.94
CA ALA A 15 5.81 9.39 -1.60
C ALA A 15 6.11 7.88 -1.59
N ILE A 16 5.64 7.14 -2.60
CA ILE A 16 6.01 5.73 -2.79
C ILE A 16 7.52 5.60 -2.97
N GLY A 17 8.14 6.45 -3.78
CA GLY A 17 9.59 6.50 -3.94
C GLY A 17 10.33 6.68 -2.61
N PHE A 18 9.88 7.61 -1.75
CA PHE A 18 10.48 7.79 -0.42
C PHE A 18 10.28 6.59 0.50
N ALA A 19 9.08 5.97 0.50
CA ALA A 19 8.84 4.77 1.28
C ALA A 19 9.77 3.62 0.87
N LEU A 20 9.98 3.45 -0.44
CA LEU A 20 10.93 2.50 -1.02
C LEU A 20 12.38 2.82 -0.62
N THR A 21 12.80 4.09 -0.72
CA THR A 21 14.16 4.50 -0.33
C THR A 21 14.43 4.29 1.15
N LEU A 22 13.47 4.56 2.02
CA LEU A 22 13.62 4.37 3.46
C LEU A 22 13.58 2.89 3.86
N GLY A 23 12.78 2.06 3.19
CA GLY A 23 12.75 0.61 3.40
C GLY A 23 12.33 0.16 4.80
N THR A 24 11.73 1.04 5.61
CA THR A 24 11.30 0.74 6.99
C THR A 24 9.79 0.50 7.07
N SER A 25 9.34 -0.33 8.01
CA SER A 25 7.91 -0.57 8.26
C SER A 25 7.14 0.73 8.53
N LYS A 26 7.71 1.62 9.35
CA LYS A 26 7.14 2.95 9.65
C LYS A 26 6.94 3.82 8.42
N ALA A 27 7.82 3.73 7.42
CA ALA A 27 7.66 4.48 6.17
C ALA A 27 6.43 4.00 5.38
N TRP A 28 6.19 2.68 5.36
CA TRP A 28 5.01 2.09 4.72
C TRP A 28 3.72 2.38 5.50
N GLU A 29 3.77 2.37 6.83
CA GLU A 29 2.64 2.82 7.67
C GLU A 29 2.30 4.28 7.40
N GLY A 30 3.29 5.17 7.34
CA GLY A 30 3.10 6.58 6.98
C GLY A 30 2.54 6.79 5.57
N LEU A 31 2.91 5.92 4.62
CA LEU A 31 2.36 5.95 3.26
C LEU A 31 0.83 5.72 3.25
N SER A 32 0.30 4.92 4.18
CA SER A 32 -1.15 4.68 4.27
C SER A 32 -1.95 5.98 4.48
N LEU A 33 -1.45 6.90 5.30
CA LEU A 33 -2.07 8.22 5.53
C LEU A 33 -2.06 9.06 4.26
N ILE A 34 -0.97 9.02 3.50
CA ILE A 34 -0.84 9.73 2.23
C ILE A 34 -1.82 9.17 1.20
N LEU A 35 -1.97 7.84 1.13
CA LEU A 35 -2.94 7.17 0.26
C LEU A 35 -4.37 7.63 0.59
N VAL A 36 -4.75 7.66 1.88
CA VAL A 36 -6.06 8.14 2.33
C VAL A 36 -6.31 9.60 1.92
N ALA A 37 -5.31 10.45 2.07
CA ALA A 37 -5.44 11.88 1.79
C ALA A 37 -5.45 12.23 0.28
N ARG A 38 -4.91 11.37 -0.58
CA ARG A 38 -4.66 11.68 -2.00
C ARG A 38 -5.45 10.84 -3.00
N LEU A 39 -5.95 9.68 -2.60
CA LEU A 39 -6.67 8.76 -3.47
C LEU A 39 -8.12 8.56 -3.03
N SER A 40 -9.00 8.41 -4.03
CA SER A 40 -10.36 7.92 -3.82
C SER A 40 -10.37 6.50 -3.25
N LYS A 41 -11.52 6.09 -2.70
CA LYS A 41 -11.71 4.71 -2.21
C LYS A 41 -11.46 3.67 -3.31
N ALA A 42 -11.92 3.95 -4.53
CA ALA A 42 -11.75 3.06 -5.68
C ALA A 42 -10.27 2.91 -6.09
N GLU A 43 -9.53 4.02 -6.16
CA GLU A 43 -8.09 3.99 -6.50
C GLU A 43 -7.28 3.23 -5.43
N ARG A 44 -7.60 3.39 -4.14
CA ARG A 44 -6.93 2.63 -3.06
C ARG A 44 -7.23 1.15 -3.13
N ALA A 45 -8.49 0.78 -3.38
CA ALA A 45 -8.88 -0.62 -3.52
C ALA A 45 -8.19 -1.27 -4.72
N ALA A 46 -8.12 -0.58 -5.86
CA ALA A 46 -7.42 -1.05 -7.04
C ALA A 46 -5.92 -1.23 -6.77
N LEU A 47 -5.26 -0.26 -6.10
CA LEU A 47 -3.84 -0.37 -5.74
C LEU A 47 -3.57 -1.54 -4.78
N ALA A 48 -4.41 -1.72 -3.75
CA ALA A 48 -4.29 -2.82 -2.81
C ALA A 48 -4.47 -4.17 -3.50
N TYR A 49 -5.47 -4.28 -4.39
CA TYR A 49 -5.67 -5.48 -5.21
C TYR A 49 -4.47 -5.76 -6.11
N SER A 50 -3.98 -4.76 -6.85
CA SER A 50 -2.80 -4.90 -7.71
C SER A 50 -1.55 -5.33 -6.94
N ALA A 51 -1.34 -4.81 -5.73
CA ALA A 51 -0.25 -5.24 -4.88
C ALA A 51 -0.40 -6.71 -4.47
N LEU A 52 -1.60 -7.14 -4.04
CA LEU A 52 -1.84 -8.52 -3.63
C LEU A 52 -1.63 -9.54 -4.75
N ILE A 53 -2.13 -9.27 -5.96
CA ILE A 53 -1.97 -10.20 -7.10
C ILE A 53 -0.55 -10.25 -7.68
N SER A 54 0.34 -9.34 -7.25
CA SER A 54 1.74 -9.35 -7.64
C SER A 54 2.63 -10.24 -6.75
N LEU A 55 2.06 -10.78 -5.67
CA LEU A 55 2.72 -11.67 -4.72
C LEU A 55 2.41 -13.12 -5.05
N ASP A 56 3.20 -14.06 -4.54
CA ASP A 56 2.83 -15.48 -4.53
C ASP A 56 1.63 -15.73 -3.59
N ASP A 57 0.91 -16.82 -3.82
CA ASP A 57 -0.34 -17.14 -3.12
C ASP A 57 -0.21 -17.14 -1.58
N GLU A 58 0.89 -17.68 -1.05
CA GLU A 58 1.14 -17.76 0.39
C GLU A 58 1.39 -16.37 0.99
N THR A 59 2.24 -15.57 0.35
CA THR A 59 2.54 -14.20 0.79
C THR A 59 1.32 -13.30 0.64
N ALA A 60 0.56 -13.42 -0.45
CA ALA A 60 -0.67 -12.65 -0.66
C ALA A 60 -1.70 -12.94 0.44
N TYR A 61 -1.95 -14.23 0.74
CA TYR A 61 -2.90 -14.64 1.77
C TYR A 61 -2.50 -14.13 3.15
N ARG A 62 -1.22 -14.29 3.54
CA ARG A 62 -0.72 -13.80 4.83
C ARG A 62 -0.82 -12.28 4.92
N THR A 63 -0.38 -11.57 3.89
CA THR A 63 -0.42 -10.10 3.85
C THR A 63 -1.85 -9.58 3.99
N ALA A 64 -2.81 -10.19 3.28
CA ALA A 64 -4.23 -9.84 3.41
C ALA A 64 -4.77 -10.14 4.81
N SER A 65 -4.39 -11.28 5.40
CA SER A 65 -4.82 -11.68 6.74
C SER A 65 -4.35 -10.71 7.82
N VAL A 66 -3.10 -10.25 7.74
CA VAL A 66 -2.57 -9.23 8.64
C VAL A 66 -3.28 -7.90 8.44
N ALA A 67 -3.43 -7.46 7.20
CA ALA A 67 -4.03 -6.17 6.91
C ALA A 67 -5.50 -6.08 7.32
N LEU A 68 -6.26 -7.18 7.24
CA LEU A 68 -7.69 -7.23 7.52
C LEU A 68 -8.01 -7.60 8.97
N PHE A 69 -7.24 -8.52 9.56
CA PHE A 69 -7.57 -9.13 10.85
C PHE A 69 -6.50 -8.90 11.91
N GLY A 70 -5.31 -8.43 11.53
CA GLY A 70 -4.16 -8.39 12.43
C GLY A 70 -3.68 -9.78 12.81
N VAL A 71 -3.82 -10.78 11.92
CA VAL A 71 -3.51 -12.19 12.20
C VAL A 71 -2.48 -12.71 11.21
N MET A 72 -1.42 -13.35 11.69
CA MET A 72 -0.48 -14.13 10.87
C MET A 72 -0.74 -15.62 11.09
N ASN A 73 -1.03 -16.38 10.03
CA ASN A 73 -1.24 -17.84 10.09
C ASN A 73 -2.40 -18.34 10.98
N GLY A 74 -3.39 -17.51 11.30
CA GLY A 74 -4.48 -17.87 12.22
C GLY A 74 -4.22 -17.48 13.69
N GLU A 75 -3.07 -16.86 14.00
CA GLU A 75 -2.76 -16.31 15.31
C GLU A 75 -2.72 -14.76 15.25
N ALA A 76 -3.40 -14.10 16.19
CA ALA A 76 -3.40 -12.64 16.26
C ALA A 76 -1.98 -12.12 16.51
N LEU A 77 -1.50 -11.21 15.65
CA LEU A 77 -0.33 -10.38 15.92
C LEU A 77 -0.70 -9.47 17.10
N GLN A 78 -0.09 -9.73 18.26
CA GLN A 78 -0.10 -8.83 19.42
C GLN A 78 0.72 -7.57 19.14
#